data_AF-A0A4S4EDD5-F1
#
_entry.id   AF-A0A4S4EDD5-F1
#
_cell.length_a   1.000
_cell.length_b   1.000
_cell.length_c   1.000
_cell.angle_alpha   90.00
_cell.angle_beta   90.00
_cell.angle_gamma   90.00
#
_symmetry.space_group_name_H-M   'P 1'
#
loop_
_entity.id
_entity.type
_entity.pdbx_description
1 polymer ?
#
loop_
_entity_poly.entity_id
_entity_poly.type
_entity_poly.pdbx_seq_one_letter_code
_entity_poly.pdbx_strand_id
1 'polypeptide(L)'
;MTINKFAKKLKELAEQLLDLLCENLGIEKGYLKKAFYGSKGPTFGTKVSNYPPCPHMELIKGLRAHTDAGGIILLFHDDKSDGNIMSIASFNNPGSDAVIYPAPVLVEKEQEQKQVYPKFVFKDYMKLYAGLKFQAKEPRFEAMKEVESTINLGPIITI
;
A
#
# COMPACT_ATOMS: atom_id res chain seq x y z
N MET A 1 -21.50 -8.58 15.16
CA MET A 1 -21.20 -7.32 14.43
C MET A 1 -21.33 -7.61 12.92
N THR A 2 -21.92 -6.71 12.11
CA THR A 2 -22.03 -6.91 10.65
C THR A 2 -20.74 -6.54 9.92
N ILE A 3 -20.53 -7.05 8.70
CA ILE A 3 -19.33 -6.74 7.90
C ILE A 3 -19.16 -5.23 7.64
N ASN A 4 -20.26 -4.51 7.39
CA ASN A 4 -20.23 -3.06 7.19
C ASN A 4 -19.81 -2.32 8.47
N LYS A 5 -20.28 -2.76 9.64
CA LYS A 5 -19.87 -2.17 10.94
C LYS A 5 -18.41 -2.46 11.22
N PHE A 6 -17.95 -3.68 10.93
CA PHE A 6 -16.55 -4.07 11.08
C PHE A 6 -15.63 -3.27 10.16
N ALA A 7 -15.94 -3.21 8.87
CA ALA A 7 -15.18 -2.43 7.88
C ALA A 7 -15.11 -0.94 8.25
N LYS A 8 -16.21 -0.35 8.74
CA LYS A 8 -16.22 1.03 9.23
C LYS A 8 -15.26 1.21 10.41
N LYS A 9 -15.30 0.32 11.40
CA LYS A 9 -14.40 0.35 12.56
C LYS A 9 -12.93 0.18 12.17
N LEU A 10 -12.64 -0.70 11.22
CA LEU A 10 -11.28 -0.86 10.70
C LEU A 10 -10.81 0.36 9.90
N LYS A 11 -11.68 1.02 9.14
CA LYS A 11 -11.33 2.28 8.48
C LYS A 11 -10.99 3.37 9.50
N GLU A 12 -11.82 3.54 10.53
CA GLU A 12 -11.54 4.48 11.65
C GLU A 12 -10.20 4.16 12.33
N LEU A 13 -9.94 2.89 12.61
CA LEU A 13 -8.67 2.44 13.21
C LEU A 13 -7.47 2.69 12.28
N ALA A 14 -7.60 2.43 10.97
CA ALA A 14 -6.53 2.70 10.01
C ALA A 14 -6.16 4.20 9.99
N GLU A 15 -7.15 5.08 10.04
CA GLU A 15 -6.93 6.53 10.09
C GLU A 15 -6.25 6.98 11.39
N GLN A 16 -6.57 6.35 12.53
CA GLN A 16 -5.89 6.60 13.80
C GLN A 16 -4.44 6.12 13.78
N LEU A 17 -4.18 4.93 13.24
CA LEU A 17 -2.81 4.39 13.12
C LEU A 17 -1.97 5.23 12.16
N LEU A 18 -2.55 5.76 11.07
CA LEU A 18 -1.86 6.69 10.19
C LEU A 18 -1.48 7.99 10.93
N ASP A 19 -2.31 8.51 11.82
CA ASP A 19 -1.96 9.66 12.66
C ASP A 19 -0.81 9.32 13.63
N LEU A 20 -0.82 8.14 14.25
CA LEU A 20 0.28 7.69 15.11
C LEU A 20 1.59 7.51 14.34
N LEU A 21 1.52 7.01 13.10
CA LEU A 21 2.69 6.96 12.22
C LEU A 21 3.21 8.36 11.89
N CYS A 22 2.32 9.33 11.67
CA CYS A 22 2.74 10.73 11.46
C CYS A 22 3.48 11.27 12.69
N GLU A 23 2.94 11.03 13.88
CA GLU A 23 3.57 11.43 15.15
C GLU A 23 4.97 10.80 15.32
N ASN A 24 5.09 9.49 15.12
CA ASN A 24 6.37 8.78 15.23
C ASN A 24 7.41 9.22 14.20
N LEU A 25 6.98 9.61 13.00
CA LEU A 25 7.85 10.15 11.95
C LEU A 25 8.19 11.63 12.16
N GLY A 26 7.58 12.29 13.15
CA GLY A 26 7.75 13.73 13.38
C GLY A 26 7.24 14.58 12.23
N ILE A 27 6.11 14.19 11.62
CA ILE A 27 5.43 14.92 10.55
C ILE A 27 4.01 15.36 11.00
N GLU A 28 3.40 16.30 10.29
CA GLU A 28 2.08 16.85 10.66
C GLU A 28 1.03 15.74 10.82
N LYS A 29 0.26 15.79 11.91
CA LYS A 29 -0.90 14.88 12.09
C LYS A 29 -1.83 14.97 10.87
N GLY A 30 -2.26 13.83 10.36
CA GLY A 30 -3.09 13.74 9.17
C GLY A 30 -2.34 13.86 7.83
N TYR A 31 -1.01 14.04 7.83
CA TYR A 31 -0.22 14.11 6.60
C TYR A 31 -0.46 12.89 5.69
N LEU A 32 -0.33 11.67 6.24
CA LEU A 32 -0.52 10.43 5.46
C LEU A 32 -1.98 10.27 4.96
N LYS A 33 -2.97 10.71 5.74
CA LYS A 33 -4.38 10.71 5.30
C LYS A 33 -4.61 11.65 4.12
N LYS A 34 -4.02 12.85 4.15
CA LYS A 34 -4.06 13.82 3.04
C LYS A 34 -3.37 13.23 1.81
N ALA A 35 -2.19 12.62 1.97
CA ALA A 35 -1.45 11.95 0.88
C ALA A 35 -2.25 10.80 0.25
N PHE A 36 -3.05 10.08 1.04
CA PHE A 36 -3.88 8.98 0.55
C PHE A 36 -5.18 9.44 -0.12
N TYR A 37 -5.56 10.71 -0.03
CA TYR A 37 -6.92 11.13 -0.37
C TYR A 37 -7.22 11.07 -1.87
N GLY A 38 -6.29 11.48 -2.75
CA GLY A 38 -6.59 11.64 -4.18
C GLY A 38 -7.77 12.60 -4.40
N SER A 39 -8.61 12.39 -5.43
CA SER A 39 -9.84 13.19 -5.64
C SER A 39 -11.09 12.61 -4.98
N LYS A 40 -11.13 11.30 -4.73
CA LYS A 40 -12.34 10.58 -4.26
C LYS A 40 -12.20 9.96 -2.87
N GLY A 41 -11.10 10.24 -2.17
CA GLY A 41 -10.75 9.60 -0.92
C GLY A 41 -9.99 8.27 -1.11
N PRO A 42 -9.51 7.69 0.01
CA PRO A 42 -8.77 6.44 0.00
C PRO A 42 -9.63 5.26 -0.46
N THR A 43 -8.98 4.25 -1.05
CA THR A 43 -9.61 2.99 -1.42
C THR A 43 -9.57 2.04 -0.22
N PHE A 44 -10.73 1.61 0.26
CA PHE A 44 -10.84 0.63 1.34
C PHE A 44 -11.49 -0.67 0.85
N GLY A 45 -10.82 -1.80 1.04
CA GLY A 45 -11.33 -3.11 0.64
C GLY A 45 -11.01 -4.18 1.66
N THR A 46 -11.81 -5.24 1.74
CA THR A 46 -11.56 -6.38 2.64
C THR A 46 -11.49 -7.68 1.84
N LYS A 47 -10.38 -8.40 2.00
CA LYS A 47 -10.18 -9.74 1.48
C LYS A 47 -10.47 -10.75 2.59
N VAL A 48 -11.48 -11.58 2.38
CA VAL A 48 -11.79 -12.73 3.25
C VAL A 48 -11.20 -13.97 2.59
N SER A 49 -10.42 -14.75 3.32
CA SER A 49 -9.74 -15.94 2.81
C SER A 49 -9.78 -17.05 3.83
N ASN A 50 -9.93 -18.29 3.36
CA ASN A 50 -9.79 -19.50 4.15
C ASN A 50 -8.72 -20.36 3.50
N TYR A 51 -7.77 -20.84 4.30
CA TYR A 51 -6.71 -21.74 3.87
C TYR A 51 -6.98 -23.10 4.52
N PRO A 52 -7.60 -24.04 3.80
CA PRO A 52 -7.97 -25.34 4.35
C PRO A 52 -6.72 -26.21 4.63
N PRO A 53 -6.86 -27.26 5.46
CA PRO A 53 -5.79 -28.22 5.70
C PRO A 53 -5.25 -28.79 4.38
N CYS A 54 -3.92 -28.89 4.27
CA CYS A 54 -3.25 -29.43 3.09
C CYS A 54 -2.29 -30.55 3.52
N PRO A 55 -2.47 -31.79 3.03
CA PRO A 55 -1.63 -32.93 3.40
C PRO A 55 -0.19 -32.84 2.84
N HIS A 56 0.04 -31.97 1.84
CA HIS A 56 1.31 -31.80 1.14
C HIS A 56 1.77 -30.32 1.15
N MET A 57 1.92 -29.76 2.34
CA MET A 57 2.26 -28.34 2.56
C MET A 57 3.67 -27.92 2.05
N GLU A 58 4.51 -28.90 1.74
CA GLU A 58 5.81 -28.75 1.09
C GLU A 58 5.68 -28.44 -0.41
N LEU A 59 4.62 -28.92 -1.07
CA LEU A 59 4.43 -28.79 -2.51
C LEU A 59 3.73 -27.48 -2.90
N ILE A 60 2.89 -26.94 -2.01
CA ILE A 60 2.10 -25.74 -2.31
C ILE A 60 2.02 -24.80 -1.10
N LYS A 61 2.04 -23.49 -1.38
CA LYS A 61 1.78 -22.44 -0.39
C LYS A 61 0.37 -21.89 -0.59
N GLY A 62 -0.38 -21.71 0.50
CA GLY A 62 -1.72 -21.10 0.46
C GLY A 62 -1.70 -19.69 -0.16
N LEU A 63 -0.64 -18.93 0.10
CA LEU A 63 -0.34 -17.68 -0.61
C LEU A 63 1.17 -17.56 -0.77
N ARG A 64 1.64 -17.33 -2.00
CA ARG A 64 3.06 -17.13 -2.30
C ARG A 64 3.59 -15.84 -1.66
N ALA A 65 4.89 -15.80 -1.39
CA ALA A 65 5.57 -14.62 -0.87
C ALA A 65 5.33 -13.40 -1.78
N HIS A 66 4.99 -12.27 -1.16
CA HIS A 66 4.83 -10.97 -1.82
C HIS A 66 4.83 -9.88 -0.76
N THR A 67 5.00 -8.63 -1.20
CA THR A 67 4.71 -7.44 -0.41
C THR A 67 3.40 -6.83 -0.89
N ASP A 68 2.56 -6.36 0.03
CA ASP A 68 1.37 -5.63 -0.37
C ASP A 68 1.73 -4.30 -1.04
N ALA A 69 0.93 -3.90 -2.02
CA ALA A 69 1.16 -2.70 -2.83
C ALA A 69 0.67 -1.40 -2.18
N GLY A 70 -0.14 -1.55 -1.13
CA GLY A 70 -1.03 -0.53 -0.63
C GLY A 70 -0.45 0.40 0.41
N GLY A 71 -1.36 0.93 1.22
CA GLY A 71 -1.02 1.75 2.39
C GLY A 71 -0.87 0.90 3.63
N ILE A 72 -1.87 0.92 4.51
CA ILE A 72 -1.88 0.14 5.74
C ILE A 72 -2.85 -1.05 5.62
N ILE A 73 -2.43 -2.22 6.11
CA ILE A 73 -3.20 -3.45 6.10
C ILE A 73 -3.51 -3.83 7.55
N LEU A 74 -4.80 -4.02 7.84
CA LEU A 74 -5.31 -4.49 9.12
C LEU A 74 -5.73 -5.94 8.97
N LEU A 75 -5.02 -6.83 9.64
CA LEU A 75 -5.26 -8.26 9.56
C LEU A 75 -5.94 -8.75 10.83
N PHE A 76 -7.12 -9.34 10.67
CA PHE A 76 -7.70 -10.23 11.67
C PHE A 76 -7.49 -11.68 11.20
N HIS A 77 -6.74 -12.44 11.98
CA HIS A 77 -6.32 -13.80 11.66
C HIS A 77 -6.76 -14.75 12.77
N ASP A 78 -7.28 -15.91 12.41
CA ASP A 78 -7.68 -16.93 13.37
C ASP A 78 -6.44 -17.68 13.90
N ASP A 79 -6.49 -18.13 15.16
CA ASP A 79 -5.40 -18.85 15.84
C ASP A 79 -5.68 -20.37 15.97
N LYS A 80 -6.68 -20.87 15.23
CA LYS A 80 -7.13 -22.25 15.29
C LYS A 80 -6.05 -23.27 14.96
N SER A 81 -6.03 -24.33 15.76
CA SER A 81 -5.15 -25.49 15.61
C SER A 81 -5.70 -26.60 14.70
N ASP A 82 -6.92 -26.47 14.18
CA ASP A 82 -7.60 -27.49 13.36
C ASP A 82 -7.10 -27.54 11.89
N GLY A 83 -6.13 -26.69 11.55
CA GLY A 83 -5.50 -26.62 10.25
C GLY A 83 -6.27 -25.81 9.20
N ASN A 84 -7.48 -25.33 9.49
CA ASN A 84 -8.19 -24.39 8.61
C ASN A 84 -8.01 -22.96 9.11
N ILE A 85 -7.22 -22.18 8.37
CA ILE A 85 -6.82 -20.84 8.78
C ILE A 85 -7.70 -19.80 8.09
N MET A 86 -8.49 -19.07 8.87
CA MET A 86 -9.27 -17.92 8.38
C MET A 86 -8.47 -16.62 8.48
N SER A 87 -8.53 -15.80 7.43
CA SER A 87 -7.86 -14.51 7.34
C SER A 87 -8.83 -13.45 6.78
N ILE A 88 -9.00 -12.37 7.53
CA ILE A 88 -9.77 -11.19 7.12
C ILE A 88 -8.80 -10.02 7.08
N ALA A 89 -8.33 -9.68 5.88
CA ALA A 89 -7.38 -8.60 5.65
C ALA A 89 -8.09 -7.39 5.05
N SER A 90 -8.08 -6.26 5.76
CA SER A 90 -8.59 -4.99 5.26
C SER A 90 -7.46 -4.08 4.81
N PHE A 91 -7.56 -3.55 3.60
CA PHE A 91 -6.55 -2.73 2.95
C PHE A 91 -7.06 -1.30 2.88
N ASN A 92 -6.37 -0.37 3.54
CA ASN A 92 -6.59 1.06 3.42
C ASN A 92 -5.50 1.66 2.53
N ASN A 93 -5.83 1.82 1.25
CA ASN A 93 -4.92 2.24 0.21
C ASN A 93 -5.18 3.68 -0.21
N PRO A 94 -4.20 4.35 -0.83
CA PRO A 94 -4.43 5.64 -1.47
C PRO A 94 -5.59 5.60 -2.49
N GLY A 95 -6.17 6.77 -2.74
CA GLY A 95 -7.04 7.02 -3.89
C GLY A 95 -6.31 6.72 -5.20
N SER A 96 -7.04 6.36 -6.24
CA SER A 96 -6.43 5.90 -7.50
C SER A 96 -5.55 6.97 -8.16
N ASP A 97 -5.92 8.23 -8.05
CA ASP A 97 -5.20 9.39 -8.57
C ASP A 97 -4.30 10.08 -7.52
N ALA A 98 -4.13 9.48 -6.34
CA ALA A 98 -3.20 10.01 -5.35
C ALA A 98 -1.77 9.97 -5.88
N VAL A 99 -1.05 11.09 -5.74
CA VAL A 99 0.36 11.22 -6.09
C VAL A 99 1.20 10.85 -4.88
N ILE A 100 1.98 9.78 -5.01
CA ILE A 100 2.79 9.18 -3.94
C ILE A 100 4.25 9.51 -4.18
N TYR A 101 4.92 10.03 -3.15
CA TYR A 101 6.35 10.37 -3.15
C TYR A 101 6.85 10.45 -1.70
N PRO A 102 8.18 10.38 -1.47
CA PRO A 102 8.76 10.58 -0.15
C PRO A 102 8.36 11.92 0.45
N ALA A 103 7.97 11.95 1.72
CA ALA A 103 7.65 13.20 2.40
C ALA A 103 8.91 14.09 2.44
N PRO A 104 8.88 15.33 1.91
CA PRO A 104 10.07 16.17 1.79
C PRO A 104 10.82 16.38 3.11
N VAL A 105 10.05 16.60 4.19
CA VAL A 105 10.56 16.77 5.56
C VAL A 105 11.32 15.56 6.11
N LEU A 106 11.19 14.38 5.50
CA LEU A 106 11.94 13.18 5.87
C LEU A 106 13.21 13.04 5.02
N VAL A 107 13.17 13.46 3.76
CA VAL A 107 14.33 13.43 2.86
C VAL A 107 15.35 14.51 3.24
N GLU A 108 14.88 15.71 3.60
CA GLU A 108 15.75 16.82 4.02
C GLU A 108 16.53 16.51 5.30
N LYS A 109 15.97 15.68 6.20
CA LYS A 109 16.63 15.23 7.43
C LYS A 109 17.76 14.23 7.18
N GLU A 110 17.78 13.58 6.02
CA GLU A 110 18.74 12.50 5.72
C GLU A 110 20.00 12.98 4.98
N GLN A 111 20.10 14.27 4.62
CA GLN A 111 21.25 15.07 4.09
C GLN A 111 22.26 14.47 3.06
N GLU A 112 22.26 13.17 2.77
CA GLU A 112 23.25 12.49 1.90
C GLU A 112 22.66 11.36 1.05
N GLN A 113 21.37 11.01 1.18
CA GLN A 113 20.77 9.95 0.36
C GLN A 113 20.20 10.50 -0.95
N LYS A 114 20.77 10.05 -2.08
CA LYS A 114 20.13 10.15 -3.42
C LYS A 114 18.67 9.72 -3.29
N GLN A 115 17.74 10.50 -3.85
CA GLN A 115 16.31 10.17 -3.79
C GLN A 115 16.04 8.74 -4.30
N VAL A 116 15.89 7.80 -3.37
CA VAL A 116 15.83 6.36 -3.67
C VAL A 116 14.45 5.97 -4.20
N TYR A 117 13.41 6.67 -3.79
CA TYR A 117 12.02 6.36 -4.10
C TYR A 117 11.41 7.34 -5.12
N PRO A 118 10.66 6.84 -6.12
CA PRO A 118 10.04 7.63 -7.18
C PRO A 118 8.84 8.46 -6.70
N LYS A 119 8.44 9.43 -7.52
CA LYS A 119 7.12 10.06 -7.46
C LYS A 119 6.22 9.49 -8.56
N PHE A 120 5.03 9.02 -8.19
CA PHE A 120 4.12 8.36 -9.14
C PHE A 120 2.65 8.48 -8.74
N VAL A 121 1.74 8.22 -9.68
CA VAL A 121 0.31 8.09 -9.42
C VAL A 121 -0.02 6.66 -8.98
N PHE A 122 -0.75 6.50 -7.87
CA PHE A 122 -0.99 5.19 -7.26
C PHE A 122 -1.64 4.16 -8.21
N LYS A 123 -2.56 4.59 -9.08
CA LYS A 123 -3.17 3.71 -10.10
C LYS A 123 -2.14 3.10 -11.05
N ASP A 124 -1.10 3.83 -11.43
CA ASP A 124 -0.10 3.33 -12.36
C ASP A 124 0.82 2.30 -11.68
N TYR A 125 1.16 2.52 -10.41
CA TYR A 125 1.82 1.50 -9.60
C TYR A 125 0.97 0.23 -9.46
N MET A 126 -0.35 0.37 -9.25
CA MET A 126 -1.25 -0.78 -9.14
C MET A 126 -1.38 -1.58 -10.45
N LYS A 127 -1.34 -0.92 -11.62
CA LYS A 127 -1.31 -1.62 -12.93
C LYS A 127 -0.06 -2.49 -13.04
N LEU A 128 1.11 -1.95 -12.68
CA LEU A 128 2.37 -2.69 -12.72
C LEU A 128 2.38 -3.84 -11.69
N TYR A 129 1.93 -3.56 -10.46
CA TYR A 129 1.88 -4.54 -9.38
C TYR A 129 1.04 -5.76 -9.74
N ALA A 130 -0.08 -5.60 -10.44
CA ALA A 130 -0.96 -6.70 -10.81
C ALA A 130 -0.23 -7.81 -11.60
N GLY A 131 0.71 -7.44 -12.47
CA GLY A 131 1.51 -8.40 -13.25
C GLY A 131 2.75 -8.92 -12.50
N LEU A 132 3.27 -8.17 -11.53
CA LEU A 132 4.55 -8.43 -10.87
C LEU A 132 4.43 -8.77 -9.37
N LYS A 133 3.21 -9.03 -8.89
CA LYS A 133 2.89 -9.22 -7.47
C LYS A 133 3.82 -10.19 -6.74
N PHE A 134 4.15 -11.31 -7.39
CA PHE A 134 4.94 -12.39 -6.80
C PHE A 134 6.43 -12.34 -7.19
N GLN A 135 6.86 -11.25 -7.81
CA GLN A 135 8.27 -10.98 -8.11
C GLN A 135 8.87 -10.03 -7.07
N ALA A 136 10.19 -9.81 -7.14
CA ALA A 136 10.92 -8.85 -6.32
C ALA A 136 10.27 -7.46 -6.34
N LYS A 137 10.38 -6.71 -5.25
CA LYS A 137 9.68 -5.42 -5.10
C LYS A 137 10.43 -4.26 -5.74
N GLU A 138 11.74 -4.32 -5.68
CA GLU A 138 12.68 -3.26 -6.06
C GLU A 138 12.49 -2.85 -7.53
N PRO A 139 12.36 -3.78 -8.50
CA PRO A 139 12.14 -3.41 -9.90
C PRO A 139 10.87 -2.60 -10.15
N ARG A 140 9.85 -2.72 -9.28
CA ARG A 140 8.61 -1.93 -9.42
C ARG A 140 8.85 -0.45 -9.15
N PHE A 141 9.77 -0.10 -8.24
CA PHE A 141 10.12 1.28 -7.98
C PHE A 141 11.00 1.86 -9.08
N GLU A 142 11.95 1.08 -9.61
CA GLU A 142 12.77 1.52 -10.74
C GLU A 142 11.91 1.82 -11.98
N ALA A 143 10.94 0.96 -12.30
CA ALA A 143 10.00 1.21 -13.39
C ALA A 143 9.18 2.52 -13.20
N MET A 144 8.84 2.88 -11.96
CA MET A 144 8.14 4.15 -11.70
C MET A 144 9.05 5.38 -11.87
N LYS A 145 10.36 5.27 -11.62
CA LYS A 145 11.33 6.35 -11.89
C LYS A 145 11.46 6.63 -13.39
N GLU A 146 11.50 5.58 -14.21
CA GLU A 146 11.56 5.70 -15.67
C GLU A 146 10.32 6.44 -16.21
N VAL A 147 9.13 6.08 -15.71
CA VAL A 147 7.87 6.76 -16.08
C VAL A 147 7.89 8.23 -15.68
N GLU A 148 8.33 8.56 -14.45
CA GLU A 148 8.46 9.94 -13.98
C GLU A 148 9.38 10.77 -14.89
N SER A 149 10.54 10.22 -15.25
CA SER A 149 11.51 10.89 -16.13
C SER A 149 10.95 11.17 -17.53
N THR A 150 10.12 10.26 -18.06
CA THR A 150 9.52 10.39 -19.39
C THR A 150 8.45 11.49 -19.42
N ILE A 151 7.67 11.64 -18.34
CA ILE A 151 6.67 12.70 -18.21
C ILE A 151 7.32 14.08 -18.10
N ASN A 152 8.44 14.18 -17.37
CA ASN A 152 9.20 15.44 -17.23
C ASN A 152 9.94 15.87 -18.51
N LEU A 153 10.04 15.00 -19.53
CA LEU A 153 10.66 15.29 -20.84
C LEU A 153 9.64 15.67 -21.94
N GLY A 154 8.34 15.77 -21.60
CA GLY A 154 7.31 16.24 -22.54
C GLY A 154 7.52 17.72 -22.93
N PRO A 155 7.26 18.12 -24.19
CA PRO A 155 7.81 19.36 -24.73
C PRO A 155 7.08 20.60 -24.21
N ILE A 156 7.86 21.59 -23.75
CA ILE A 156 7.48 23.00 -23.79
C ILE A 156 7.39 23.36 -25.28
N ILE A 157 6.19 23.28 -25.85
CA ILE A 157 5.89 23.92 -27.13
C ILE A 157 5.22 25.24 -26.79
N THR A 158 6.01 26.31 -26.78
CA THR A 158 5.52 27.66 -26.99
C THR A 158 5.33 27.83 -28.49
N ILE A 159 4.09 27.93 -28.94
CA ILE A 159 3.74 28.72 -30.13
C ILE A 159 2.87 29.87 -29.64
#